data_AF-A0AA88ALW3-F1
#
_entry.id   AF-A0AA88ALW3-F1
#
_cell.length_a   1.000
_cell.length_b   1.000
_cell.length_c   1.000
_cell.angle_alpha   90.00
_cell.angle_beta   90.00
_cell.angle_gamma   90.00
#
_symmetry.space_group_name_H-M   'P 1'
#
loop_
_entity.id
_entity.type
_entity.pdbx_description
1 polymer ?
#
loop_
_entity_poly.entity_id
_entity_poly.type
_entity_poly.pdbx_seq_one_letter_code
_entity_poly.pdbx_strand_id
1 'polypeptide(L)'
;MASLTGSSLSLSSFKPSLAKPETVKKVSEIVKKQLALPDDSTVDGESKFAALGADSLDTVEIVMGLEEAFGITVEEESAQSIATVQDAADLIEKLIENKSA
;
A
#
# COMPACT_ATOMS: atom_id res chain seq x y z
N MET A 1 35.06 14.49 32.01
CA MET A 1 34.63 13.63 30.88
C MET A 1 33.11 13.56 30.89
N ALA A 2 32.43 14.53 30.27
CA ALA A 2 30.99 14.48 30.09
C ALA A 2 30.70 13.94 28.69
N SER A 3 30.24 12.69 28.60
CA SER A 3 29.77 12.09 27.36
C SER A 3 28.47 12.75 26.94
N LEU A 4 28.52 13.53 25.86
CA LEU A 4 27.35 13.89 25.07
C LEU A 4 27.12 12.75 24.08
N THR A 5 26.31 11.76 24.48
CA THR A 5 25.76 10.82 23.51
C THR A 5 24.74 11.58 22.67
N GLY A 6 25.16 12.01 21.49
CA GLY A 6 24.25 12.51 20.46
C GLY A 6 23.22 11.43 20.16
N SER A 7 21.98 11.66 20.59
CA SER A 7 20.85 10.90 20.05
C SER A 7 20.76 11.21 18.57
N SER A 8 21.17 10.24 17.76
CA SER A 8 20.86 10.20 16.34
C SER A 8 19.34 10.17 16.21
N LEU A 9 18.74 11.33 15.93
CA LEU A 9 17.37 11.40 15.44
C LEU A 9 17.38 10.68 14.08
N SER A 10 16.97 9.42 14.07
CA SER A 10 16.66 8.69 12.85
C SER A 10 15.55 9.46 12.14
N LEU A 11 15.93 10.22 11.12
CA LEU A 11 15.01 10.87 10.19
C LEU A 11 14.43 9.77 9.31
N SER A 12 13.53 8.94 9.87
CA SER A 12 12.80 7.94 9.10
C SER A 12 11.90 8.66 8.10
N SER A 13 12.45 8.82 6.88
CA SER A 13 11.82 9.15 5.61
C SER A 13 10.29 9.35 5.67
N PHE A 14 9.86 10.60 5.78
CA PHE A 14 8.55 11.00 5.26
C PHE A 14 8.59 10.71 3.75
N LYS A 15 8.02 9.58 3.31
CA LYS A 15 7.76 9.34 1.89
C LYS A 15 6.59 10.25 1.51
N PRO A 16 6.76 11.26 0.63
CA PRO A 16 5.62 11.97 0.09
C PRO A 16 4.77 10.96 -0.68
N SER A 17 3.51 10.81 -0.31
CA SER A 17 2.56 9.95 -1.03
C SER A 17 2.41 10.44 -2.47
N LEU A 18 2.58 9.56 -3.44
CA LEU A 18 2.49 9.87 -4.87
C LEU A 18 1.06 9.69 -5.41
N ALA A 19 0.26 8.85 -4.75
CA ALA A 19 -1.01 8.44 -5.30
C ALA A 19 -2.10 9.52 -5.23
N LYS A 20 -2.92 9.57 -6.27
CA LYS A 20 -4.11 10.41 -6.27
C LYS A 20 -5.13 9.86 -5.25
N PRO A 21 -5.95 10.73 -4.62
CA PRO A 21 -6.99 10.28 -3.69
C PRO A 21 -7.97 9.25 -4.29
N GLU A 22 -8.22 9.33 -5.59
CA GLU A 22 -9.07 8.38 -6.31
C GLU A 22 -8.47 6.98 -6.38
N THR A 23 -7.15 6.89 -6.57
CA THR A 23 -6.42 5.63 -6.56
C THR A 23 -6.48 4.99 -5.18
N VAL A 24 -6.23 5.75 -4.12
CA VAL A 24 -6.33 5.25 -2.73
C VAL A 24 -7.74 4.72 -2.43
N LYS A 25 -8.78 5.44 -2.86
CA LYS A 25 -10.17 4.98 -2.71
C LYS A 25 -10.43 3.67 -3.44
N LYS A 26 -10.02 3.57 -4.70
CA LYS A 26 -10.22 2.35 -5.50
C LYS A 26 -9.45 1.16 -4.95
N VAL A 27 -8.22 1.36 -4.47
CA VAL A 27 -7.46 0.32 -3.75
C VAL A 27 -8.21 -0.12 -2.49
N SER A 28 -8.71 0.83 -1.70
CA SER A 28 -9.47 0.54 -0.48
C SER A 28 -10.73 -0.30 -0.76
N GLU A 29 -11.45 0.01 -1.84
CA GLU A 29 -12.63 -0.76 -2.28
C GLU A 29 -12.28 -2.19 -2.67
N ILE A 30 -11.18 -2.39 -3.40
CA ILE A 30 -10.70 -3.72 -3.79
C ILE A 30 -10.32 -4.53 -2.55
N VAL A 31 -9.59 -3.93 -1.62
CA VAL A 31 -9.19 -4.57 -0.36
C VAL A 31 -10.40 -4.98 0.46
N LYS A 32 -11.40 -4.11 0.62
CA LYS A 32 -12.65 -4.44 1.30
C LYS A 32 -13.35 -5.63 0.65
N LYS A 33 -13.41 -5.64 -0.68
CA LYS A 33 -14.06 -6.72 -1.45
C LYS A 33 -13.35 -8.06 -1.27
N GLN A 34 -12.03 -8.09 -1.41
CA GLN A 34 -11.26 -9.35 -1.31
C GLN A 34 -11.27 -9.92 0.09
N LEU A 35 -11.15 -9.06 1.11
CA LEU A 35 -11.21 -9.47 2.51
C LEU A 35 -12.64 -9.64 3.04
N ALA A 36 -13.66 -9.49 2.19
CA ALA A 36 -15.07 -9.54 2.56
C ALA A 36 -15.41 -8.69 3.81
N LEU A 37 -14.80 -7.51 3.91
CA LEU A 37 -14.98 -6.61 5.05
C LEU A 37 -16.41 -6.04 5.06
N PRO A 38 -17.03 -5.88 6.24
CA PRO A 38 -18.28 -5.16 6.38
C PRO A 38 -18.25 -3.75 5.78
N ASP A 39 -19.39 -3.28 5.25
CA ASP A 39 -19.50 -1.97 4.60
C ASP A 39 -19.07 -0.80 5.51
N ASP A 40 -19.30 -0.94 6.82
CA ASP A 40 -18.93 0.02 7.87
C ASP A 40 -17.46 -0.03 8.28
N SER A 41 -16.67 -0.96 7.73
CA SER A 41 -15.23 -1.03 7.98
C SER A 41 -14.52 0.19 7.42
N THR A 42 -13.69 0.83 8.24
CA THR A 42 -12.82 1.92 7.78
C THR A 42 -11.58 1.33 7.13
N VAL A 43 -11.39 1.62 5.84
CA VAL A 43 -10.16 1.32 5.10
C VAL A 43 -9.71 2.62 4.45
N ASP A 44 -8.54 3.09 4.86
CA ASP A 44 -7.90 4.32 4.42
C ASP A 44 -6.44 4.05 4.04
N GLY A 45 -5.71 5.08 3.59
CA GLY A 45 -4.30 4.94 3.19
C GLY A 45 -3.39 4.40 4.29
N GLU A 46 -3.66 4.71 5.55
CA GLU A 46 -2.83 4.28 6.70
C GLU A 46 -3.13 2.84 7.13
N SER A 47 -4.25 2.29 6.67
CA SER A 47 -4.67 0.93 6.98
C SER A 47 -3.65 -0.09 6.51
N LYS A 48 -3.16 -0.90 7.45
CA LYS A 48 -2.23 -2.00 7.19
C LYS A 48 -2.99 -3.25 6.80
N PHE A 49 -2.56 -3.97 5.76
CA PHE A 49 -3.23 -5.20 5.34
C PHE A 49 -3.30 -6.26 6.44
N ALA A 50 -2.21 -6.45 7.18
CA ALA A 50 -2.19 -7.35 8.33
C ALA A 50 -3.18 -6.95 9.45
N ALA A 51 -3.45 -5.65 9.62
CA ALA A 51 -4.43 -5.16 10.60
C ALA A 51 -5.88 -5.35 10.13
N LEU A 52 -6.09 -5.43 8.81
CA LEU A 52 -7.36 -5.78 8.18
C LEU A 52 -7.61 -7.30 8.15
N GLY A 53 -6.65 -8.09 8.64
CA GLY A 53 -6.77 -9.55 8.69
C GLY A 53 -6.31 -10.26 7.42
N ALA A 54 -5.67 -9.56 6.48
CA ALA A 54 -5.11 -10.20 5.29
C ALA A 54 -3.98 -11.17 5.66
N ASP A 55 -4.11 -12.41 5.22
CA ASP A 55 -3.03 -13.40 5.28
C ASP A 55 -2.17 -13.39 4.00
N SER A 56 -1.26 -14.37 3.88
CA SER A 56 -0.38 -14.49 2.72
C SER A 56 -1.13 -14.81 1.42
N LEU A 57 -2.24 -15.56 1.49
CA LEU A 57 -3.06 -15.89 0.32
C LEU A 57 -3.93 -14.69 -0.07
N ASP A 58 -4.55 -14.03 0.91
CA ASP A 58 -5.33 -12.81 0.69
C ASP A 58 -4.48 -11.72 0.02
N THR A 59 -3.23 -11.59 0.43
CA THR A 59 -2.30 -10.62 -0.18
C THR A 59 -2.08 -10.92 -1.67
N VAL A 60 -2.00 -12.18 -2.07
CA VAL A 60 -1.91 -12.58 -3.48
C VAL A 60 -3.19 -12.21 -4.23
N GLU A 61 -4.36 -12.51 -3.67
CA GLU A 61 -5.65 -12.18 -4.29
C GLU A 61 -5.91 -10.67 -4.39
N ILE A 62 -5.47 -9.90 -3.39
CA ILE A 62 -5.50 -8.43 -3.42
C ILE A 62 -4.61 -7.93 -4.55
N VAL A 63 -3.34 -8.37 -4.62
CA VAL A 63 -2.41 -7.93 -5.67
C VAL A 63 -2.95 -8.24 -7.05
N MET A 64 -3.45 -9.46 -7.28
CA MET A 64 -4.07 -9.83 -8.56
C MET A 64 -5.29 -8.97 -8.89
N GLY A 65 -6.14 -8.66 -7.90
CA GLY A 65 -7.28 -7.77 -8.08
C GLY A 65 -6.88 -6.33 -8.44
N LEU A 66 -5.76 -5.85 -7.87
CA LEU A 66 -5.18 -4.55 -8.22
C LEU A 66 -4.60 -4.54 -9.64
N GLU A 67 -3.86 -5.59 -10.02
CA GLU A 67 -3.33 -5.76 -11.38
C GLU A 67 -4.43 -5.71 -12.44
N GLU A 68 -5.52 -6.47 -12.23
CA GLU A 68 -6.66 -6.48 -13.14
C GLU A 68 -7.37 -5.11 -13.18
N ALA A 69 -7.63 -4.52 -12.01
CA ALA A 69 -8.41 -3.28 -11.92
C ALA A 69 -7.70 -2.05 -12.50
N PHE A 70 -6.37 -2.04 -12.52
CA PHE A 70 -5.55 -0.95 -13.05
C PHE A 70 -4.82 -1.32 -14.35
N GLY A 71 -4.89 -2.58 -14.78
CA GLY A 71 -4.20 -3.07 -15.97
C GLY A 71 -2.68 -2.97 -15.85
N ILE A 72 -2.13 -3.24 -14.67
CA ILE A 72 -0.69 -3.18 -14.38
C ILE A 72 -0.15 -4.59 -14.10
N THR A 73 1.17 -4.69 -13.97
CA THR A 73 1.85 -5.88 -13.48
C THR A 73 2.72 -5.47 -12.29
N VAL A 74 2.53 -6.15 -11.17
CA VAL A 74 3.25 -5.92 -9.92
C VAL A 74 4.26 -7.04 -9.72
N GLU A 75 5.53 -6.69 -9.72
CA GLU A 75 6.61 -7.64 -9.43
C GLU A 75 6.52 -8.15 -7.99
N GLU A 76 6.87 -9.42 -7.77
CA GLU A 76 6.76 -10.08 -6.46
C GLU A 76 7.51 -9.32 -5.36
N GLU A 77 8.74 -8.86 -5.63
CA GLU A 77 9.54 -8.08 -4.67
C GLU A 77 8.86 -6.75 -4.29
N SER A 78 8.17 -6.12 -5.25
CA SER A 78 7.41 -4.90 -5.00
C SER A 78 6.18 -5.20 -4.15
N ALA A 79 5.46 -6.29 -4.44
CA ALA A 79 4.32 -6.75 -3.65
C ALA A 79 4.69 -7.07 -2.19
N GLN A 80 5.82 -7.73 -1.96
CA GLN A 80 6.33 -8.03 -0.61
C GLN A 80 6.66 -6.78 0.21
N SER A 81 6.92 -5.66 -0.46
CA SER A 81 7.22 -4.38 0.19
C SER A 81 5.97 -3.56 0.55
N ILE A 82 4.77 -4.02 0.16
CA ILE A 82 3.52 -3.32 0.41
C ILE A 82 2.97 -3.70 1.78
N ALA A 83 2.92 -2.73 2.70
CA ALA A 83 2.38 -2.93 4.04
C ALA A 83 1.01 -2.26 4.25
N THR A 84 0.78 -1.14 3.57
CA THR A 84 -0.42 -0.31 3.71
C THR A 84 -1.15 -0.11 2.38
N VAL A 85 -2.40 0.32 2.47
CA VAL A 85 -3.20 0.77 1.31
C VAL A 85 -2.48 1.90 0.56
N GLN A 86 -1.85 2.84 1.27
CA GLN A 86 -1.11 3.94 0.65
C GLN A 86 0.10 3.42 -0.13
N ASP A 87 0.87 2.48 0.42
CA ASP A 87 2.01 1.87 -0.28
C ASP A 87 1.55 1.21 -1.59
N ALA A 88 0.41 0.53 -1.57
CA ALA A 88 -0.16 -0.11 -2.76
C ALA A 88 -0.56 0.94 -3.80
N ALA A 89 -1.28 1.99 -3.37
CA ALA A 89 -1.72 3.06 -4.25
C ALA A 89 -0.54 3.80 -4.89
N ASP A 90 0.51 4.08 -4.12
CA ASP A 90 1.71 4.77 -4.61
C ASP A 90 2.44 3.90 -5.65
N LEU A 91 2.52 2.59 -5.42
CA LEU A 91 3.11 1.65 -6.38
C LEU A 91 2.30 1.59 -7.68
N ILE A 92 0.97 1.55 -7.58
CA ILE A 92 0.07 1.52 -8.74
C ILE A 92 0.28 2.75 -9.62
N GLU A 93 0.34 3.94 -9.02
CA GLU A 93 0.51 5.18 -9.79
C GLU A 93 1.86 5.23 -10.48
N LYS A 94 2.93 4.79 -9.79
CA LYS A 94 4.24 4.65 -10.41
C LYS A 94 4.24 3.70 -11.61
N LEU A 95 3.50 2.59 -11.54
CA LEU A 95 3.40 1.63 -12.63
C LEU A 95 2.55 2.15 -13.80
N ILE A 96 1.47 2.88 -13.52
CA ILE A 96 0.64 3.53 -14.55
C ILE A 96 1.42 4.59 -15.32
N GLU A 97 2.21 5.42 -14.60
CA GLU A 97 3.09 6.42 -15.21
C GLU A 97 4.14 5.76 -16.10
N ASN A 98 4.80 4.71 -15.62
CA ASN A 98 5.83 3.99 -16.39
C ASN A 98 5.26 3.25 -17.61
N LYS A 99 4.01 2.79 -17.57
CA LYS A 99 3.35 2.13 -18.71
C LYS A 99 2.96 3.11 -19.82
N SER A 100 2.77 4.37 -19.48
CA SER A 100 2.32 5.43 -20.40
C SER A 100 3.48 6.24 -21.01
N ALA A 101 4.72 5.97 -20.57
CA ALA A 101 5.96 6.56 -21.08
C ALA A 101 6.56 5.70 -22.21
#